data_AF-A0A920H8N6-F1
#
_entry.id   AF-A0A920H8N6-F1
#
_cell.length_a   1.000
_cell.length_b   1.000
_cell.length_c   1.000
_cell.angle_alpha   90.00
_cell.angle_beta   90.00
_cell.angle_gamma   90.00
#
_symmetry.space_group_name_H-M   'P 1'
#
loop_
_entity.id
_entity.type
_entity.pdbx_description
1 polymer ?
#
loop_
_entity_poly.entity_id
_entity_poly.type
_entity_poly.pdbx_seq_one_letter_code
_entity_poly.pdbx_strand_id
1 'polypeptide(L)'
;MKKVNLLIFILFLNYCSTTSNEGVASLSESTTTSLVIAEEDYPVVLTQCLNEEKGYNIATPFDIEDLKTTISQLSNNKDEELKLGEDVNYCISKYNLWSDSSSANPEELAKLYDENLELAKCLREKGLNVPDPSQQEPKVDLSGLKESKDDIMPLLQECGWQK
;
A
#
# COMPACT_ATOMS: atom_id res chain seq x y z
N MET A 1 -46.73 46.80 42.02
CA MET A 1 -47.65 46.27 40.99
C MET A 1 -47.06 46.69 39.65
N LYS A 2 -46.74 45.86 38.66
CA LYS A 2 -47.31 44.60 38.18
C LYS A 2 -46.20 43.59 37.85
N LYS A 3 -46.51 42.32 38.13
CA LYS A 3 -45.74 41.12 37.78
C LYS A 3 -45.82 40.91 36.27
N VAL A 4 -44.71 40.54 35.63
CA VAL A 4 -44.72 39.81 34.36
C VAL A 4 -43.70 38.68 34.47
N ASN A 5 -44.14 37.51 34.03
CA ASN A 5 -43.71 36.20 34.47
C ASN A 5 -42.34 35.77 33.95
N LEU A 6 -41.57 35.21 34.87
CA LEU A 6 -40.50 34.23 34.66
C LEU A 6 -41.08 33.00 33.94
N LEU A 7 -40.72 32.79 32.68
CA LEU A 7 -40.94 31.52 31.98
C LEU A 7 -39.60 30.79 31.86
N ILE A 8 -39.34 30.00 32.90
CA ILE A 8 -38.44 28.86 32.90
C ILE A 8 -38.98 27.85 31.87
N PHE A 9 -38.21 27.55 30.83
CA PHE A 9 -38.48 26.36 30.00
C PHE A 9 -37.55 25.24 30.48
N ILE A 10 -38.17 24.31 31.21
CA ILE A 10 -37.60 23.15 31.86
C ILE A 10 -37.42 22.01 30.82
N LEU A 11 -36.24 21.38 30.89
CA LEU A 11 -35.92 19.96 30.61
C LEU A 11 -36.52 19.28 29.37
N PHE A 12 -35.65 19.00 28.40
CA PHE A 12 -35.58 17.65 27.82
C PHE A 12 -34.16 17.10 27.97
N LEU A 13 -33.94 16.42 29.10
CA LEU A 13 -33.00 15.32 29.16
C LEU A 13 -33.52 14.22 28.23
N ASN A 14 -32.87 14.03 27.09
CA ASN A 14 -32.80 12.71 26.48
C ASN A 14 -31.36 12.23 26.65
N TYR A 15 -31.12 11.61 27.81
CA TYR A 15 -30.06 10.62 27.95
C TYR A 15 -30.33 9.53 26.92
N CYS A 16 -29.53 9.47 25.85
CA CYS A 16 -29.34 8.21 25.15
C CYS A 16 -28.19 7.48 25.87
N SER A 17 -28.53 6.74 26.93
CA SER A 17 -27.69 5.64 27.39
C SER A 17 -28.06 4.43 26.55
N THR A 18 -27.28 4.12 25.52
CA THR A 18 -27.26 2.77 24.93
C THR A 18 -25.96 2.10 25.36
N THR A 19 -25.99 1.49 26.55
CA THR A 19 -25.06 0.40 26.84
C THR A 19 -25.60 -0.84 26.13
N SER A 20 -24.99 -1.19 25.00
CA SER A 20 -25.15 -2.51 24.40
C SER A 20 -23.82 -2.81 23.71
N ASN A 21 -22.93 -3.43 24.48
CA ASN A 21 -21.95 -4.33 23.91
C ASN A 21 -22.75 -5.42 23.21
N GLU A 22 -22.62 -5.56 21.89
CA GLU A 22 -22.65 -6.84 21.17
C GLU A 22 -22.47 -6.58 19.67
N GLY A 23 -21.50 -7.27 19.08
CA GLY A 23 -21.34 -7.42 17.64
C GLY A 23 -20.46 -6.39 16.96
N VAL A 24 -19.13 -6.52 17.07
CA VAL A 24 -18.28 -6.17 15.93
C VAL A 24 -18.74 -7.07 14.78
N ALA A 25 -19.36 -6.46 13.78
CA ALA A 25 -19.87 -7.16 12.61
C ALA A 25 -18.69 -7.83 11.92
N SER A 26 -18.76 -9.16 11.82
CA SER A 26 -17.93 -9.96 10.95
C SER A 26 -18.15 -9.47 9.52
N LEU A 27 -17.18 -8.74 8.97
CA LEU A 27 -17.10 -8.49 7.53
C LEU A 27 -16.54 -9.75 6.86
N SER A 28 -17.38 -10.77 6.77
CA SER A 28 -17.22 -11.82 5.77
C SER A 28 -17.86 -11.33 4.48
N GLU A 29 -17.16 -10.49 3.73
CA GLU A 29 -17.42 -10.31 2.31
C GLU A 29 -16.15 -10.64 1.53
N SER A 30 -16.12 -11.91 1.09
CA SER A 30 -15.30 -12.37 -0.02
C SER A 30 -15.75 -11.64 -1.29
N THR A 31 -15.38 -10.38 -1.42
CA THR A 31 -15.52 -9.62 -2.65
C THR A 31 -14.13 -9.20 -3.07
N THR A 32 -13.54 -9.96 -3.99
CA THR A 32 -12.36 -9.57 -4.77
C THR A 32 -12.75 -8.42 -5.70
N THR A 33 -13.10 -7.28 -5.13
CA THR A 33 -13.11 -6.00 -5.81
C THR A 33 -11.68 -5.50 -5.75
N SER A 34 -11.11 -5.15 -6.90
CA SER A 34 -9.91 -4.32 -6.94
C SER A 34 -10.28 -2.97 -6.30
N LEU A 35 -10.16 -2.91 -4.96
CA LEU A 35 -10.38 -1.71 -4.19
C LEU A 35 -9.19 -0.81 -4.50
N VAL A 36 -9.47 0.29 -5.19
CA VAL A 36 -8.56 1.43 -5.19
C VAL A 36 -8.52 1.92 -3.75
N ILE A 37 -7.46 1.57 -3.03
CA ILE A 37 -7.23 1.99 -1.65
C ILE A 37 -6.87 3.47 -1.71
N ALA A 38 -7.59 4.30 -0.96
CA ALA A 38 -7.28 5.72 -0.87
C ALA A 38 -5.93 5.91 -0.16
N GLU A 39 -5.14 6.90 -0.57
CA GLU A 39 -3.80 7.12 -0.01
C GLU A 39 -3.83 7.35 1.51
N GLU A 40 -4.89 7.99 2.01
CA GLU A 40 -5.15 8.20 3.44
C GLU A 40 -5.31 6.89 4.24
N ASP A 41 -5.71 5.81 3.58
CA ASP A 41 -5.95 4.51 4.21
C ASP A 41 -4.72 3.61 4.19
N TYR A 42 -3.62 4.00 3.51
CA TYR A 42 -2.41 3.17 3.43
C TYR A 42 -1.81 2.78 4.79
N PRO A 43 -1.69 3.68 5.79
CA PRO A 43 -1.21 3.30 7.11
C PRO A 43 -2.11 2.26 7.79
N VAL A 44 -3.43 2.36 7.61
CA VAL A 44 -4.42 1.45 8.19
C VAL A 44 -4.28 0.07 7.55
N VAL A 45 -4.23 0.01 6.22
CA VAL A 45 -4.09 -1.25 5.48
C VAL A 45 -2.76 -1.93 5.77
N LEU A 46 -1.65 -1.17 5.82
CA LEU A 46 -0.35 -1.73 6.20
C LEU A 46 -0.40 -2.35 7.59
N THR A 47 -0.96 -1.64 8.57
CA THR A 47 -1.08 -2.12 9.95
C THR A 47 -1.95 -3.36 10.03
N GLN A 48 -3.06 -3.38 9.29
CA GLN A 48 -3.95 -4.53 9.25
C GLN A 48 -3.24 -5.77 8.69
N CYS A 49 -2.51 -5.64 7.58
CA CYS A 49 -1.73 -6.73 7.01
C CYS A 49 -0.66 -7.26 7.98
N LEU A 50 0.07 -6.37 8.66
CA LEU A 50 1.08 -6.76 9.64
C LEU A 50 0.47 -7.51 10.83
N ASN A 51 -0.69 -7.07 11.31
CA ASN A 51 -1.35 -7.71 12.43
C ASN A 51 -1.98 -9.06 12.05
N GLU A 52 -2.76 -9.09 10.97
CA GLU A 52 -3.57 -10.26 10.60
C GLU A 52 -2.75 -11.35 9.88
N GLU A 53 -1.77 -10.97 9.06
CA GLU A 53 -1.03 -11.93 8.24
C GLU A 53 0.35 -12.28 8.79
N LYS A 54 1.00 -11.32 9.47
CA LYS A 54 2.36 -11.48 10.00
C LYS A 54 2.39 -11.70 11.51
N GLY A 55 1.25 -11.49 12.18
CA GLY A 55 1.09 -11.74 13.61
C GLY A 55 1.74 -10.67 14.49
N TYR A 56 1.93 -9.46 13.98
CA TYR A 56 2.31 -8.32 14.81
C TYR A 56 1.12 -7.86 15.66
N ASN A 57 1.41 -7.04 16.68
CA ASN A 57 0.39 -6.41 17.51
C ASN A 57 0.66 -4.91 17.56
N ILE A 58 0.38 -4.26 16.45
CA ILE A 58 0.64 -2.84 16.21
C ILE A 58 -0.69 -2.10 16.41
N ALA A 59 -0.68 -1.03 17.21
CA ALA A 59 -1.81 -0.12 17.25
C ALA A 59 -1.90 0.61 15.90
N THR A 60 -3.13 0.76 15.37
CA THR A 60 -3.32 1.54 14.14
C THR A 60 -2.83 2.97 14.36
N PRO A 61 -1.81 3.41 13.63
CA PRO A 61 -1.20 4.72 13.84
C PRO A 61 -2.09 5.82 13.26
N PHE A 62 -1.97 7.02 13.85
CA PHE A 62 -2.76 8.18 13.42
C PHE A 62 -2.26 8.81 12.12
N ASP A 63 -0.95 8.73 11.86
CA ASP A 63 -0.28 9.24 10.68
C ASP A 63 0.99 8.44 10.35
N ILE A 64 1.72 8.86 9.30
CA ILE A 64 2.94 8.19 8.83
C ILE A 64 4.10 8.31 9.83
N GLU A 65 4.18 9.40 10.60
CA GLU A 65 5.25 9.62 11.58
C GLU A 65 5.06 8.72 12.81
N ASP A 66 3.82 8.61 13.28
CA ASP A 66 3.41 7.69 14.33
C ASP A 66 3.62 6.22 13.91
N LEU A 67 3.30 5.89 12.66
CA LEU A 67 3.57 4.57 12.07
C LEU A 67 5.07 4.24 12.09
N LYS A 68 5.93 5.15 11.61
CA LYS A 68 7.39 4.95 11.60
C LYS A 68 7.92 4.72 13.01
N THR A 69 7.46 5.54 13.96
CA THR A 69 7.86 5.42 15.36
C THR A 69 7.44 4.07 15.92
N THR A 70 6.19 3.67 15.71
CA THR A 70 5.66 2.39 16.17
C THR A 70 6.43 1.20 15.56
N ILE A 71 6.66 1.19 14.24
CA ILE A 71 7.43 0.15 13.56
C ILE A 71 8.87 0.07 14.11
N SER A 72 9.54 1.23 14.31
CA SER A 72 10.91 1.24 14.82
C SER A 72 11.06 0.65 16.23
N GLN A 73 9.99 0.66 17.03
CA GLN A 73 9.96 0.12 18.39
C GLN A 73 9.65 -1.39 18.45
N LEU A 74 9.22 -1.99 17.34
CA LEU A 74 8.86 -3.42 17.29
C LEU A 74 10.06 -4.35 17.25
N SER A 75 11.23 -3.85 16.88
CA SER A 75 12.46 -4.63 16.78
C SER A 75 13.45 -4.25 17.87
N ASN A 76 14.02 -5.25 18.53
CA ASN A 76 15.07 -5.05 19.54
C ASN A 76 16.45 -5.50 19.07
N ASN A 77 16.55 -6.14 17.89
CA ASN A 77 17.80 -6.63 17.33
C ASN A 77 17.80 -6.62 15.80
N LYS A 78 18.97 -6.85 15.22
CA LYS A 78 19.19 -6.69 13.78
C LYS A 78 18.46 -7.74 12.92
N ASP A 79 18.25 -8.94 13.45
CA ASP A 79 17.56 -10.02 12.73
C ASP A 79 16.04 -9.78 12.71
N GLU A 80 15.48 -9.31 13.84
CA GLU A 80 14.08 -8.86 13.94
C GLU A 80 13.80 -7.65 13.03
N GLU A 81 14.75 -6.72 12.92
CA GLU A 81 14.64 -5.53 12.06
C GLU A 81 14.57 -5.93 10.58
N LEU A 82 15.43 -6.87 10.16
CA LEU A 82 15.42 -7.41 8.80
C LEU A 82 14.10 -8.10 8.48
N LYS A 83 13.64 -8.99 9.37
CA LYS A 83 12.38 -9.72 9.19
C LYS A 83 11.18 -8.77 9.15
N LEU A 84 11.14 -7.77 10.03
CA LEU A 84 10.12 -6.73 10.04
C LEU A 84 10.12 -5.94 8.72
N GLY A 85 11.30 -5.59 8.20
CA GLY A 85 11.42 -4.95 6.89
C GLY A 85 10.88 -5.81 5.75
N GLU A 86 11.20 -7.10 5.72
CA GLU A 86 10.65 -8.05 4.74
C GLU A 86 9.12 -8.15 4.80
N ASP A 87 8.56 -8.21 6.02
CA ASP A 87 7.13 -8.30 6.25
C ASP A 87 6.39 -7.00 5.89
N VAL A 88 6.97 -5.84 6.19
CA VAL A 88 6.47 -4.53 5.74
C VAL A 88 6.45 -4.45 4.21
N ASN A 89 7.56 -4.82 3.55
CA ASN A 89 7.67 -4.80 2.09
C ASN A 89 6.66 -5.74 1.43
N TYR A 90 6.43 -6.91 2.03
CA TYR A 90 5.39 -7.84 1.58
C TYR A 90 4.00 -7.19 1.60
N CYS A 91 3.63 -6.54 2.71
CA CYS A 91 2.33 -5.89 2.86
C CYS A 91 2.15 -4.71 1.91
N ILE A 92 3.17 -3.85 1.76
CA ILE A 92 3.18 -2.74 0.80
C ILE A 92 2.92 -3.27 -0.62
N SER A 93 3.66 -4.31 -1.01
CA SER A 93 3.56 -4.89 -2.36
C SER A 93 2.21 -5.58 -2.60
N LYS A 94 1.70 -6.31 -1.61
CA LYS A 94 0.44 -7.06 -1.72
C LYS A 94 -0.76 -6.13 -1.96
N TYR A 95 -0.79 -5.00 -1.27
CA TYR A 95 -1.88 -4.04 -1.33
C TYR A 95 -1.58 -2.83 -2.23
N ASN A 96 -0.43 -2.83 -2.91
CA ASN A 96 -0.01 -1.75 -3.80
C ASN A 96 -0.02 -0.37 -3.09
N LEU A 97 0.41 -0.34 -1.83
CA LEU A 97 0.45 0.85 -1.00
C LEU A 97 1.62 1.75 -1.43
N TRP A 98 1.43 3.07 -1.41
CA TRP A 98 2.42 4.07 -1.82
C TRP A 98 3.01 3.82 -3.23
N SER A 99 2.20 3.22 -4.11
CA SER A 99 2.63 2.83 -5.46
C SER A 99 2.65 3.98 -6.47
N ASP A 100 2.30 5.20 -6.03
CA ASP A 100 2.27 6.36 -6.89
C ASP A 100 3.67 6.65 -7.43
N SER A 101 3.85 6.20 -8.67
CA SER A 101 4.94 6.53 -9.60
C SER A 101 5.30 8.03 -9.64
N SER A 102 4.47 8.91 -9.08
CA SER A 102 4.68 10.35 -8.99
C SER A 102 5.53 10.82 -7.80
N SER A 103 5.85 9.99 -6.80
CA SER A 103 6.73 10.39 -5.68
C SER A 103 8.14 9.82 -5.76
N ALA A 104 8.47 9.05 -6.80
CA ALA A 104 9.80 8.50 -6.94
C ALA A 104 10.82 9.64 -7.13
N ASN A 105 11.96 9.53 -6.44
CA ASN A 105 13.05 10.50 -6.55
C ASN A 105 13.38 10.70 -8.04
N PRO A 106 13.46 11.93 -8.57
CA PRO A 106 13.79 12.17 -9.97
C PRO A 106 15.05 11.46 -10.46
N GLU A 107 16.05 11.31 -9.58
CA GLU A 107 17.28 10.56 -9.87
C GLU A 107 17.02 9.04 -9.99
N GLU A 108 16.17 8.49 -9.12
CA GLU A 108 15.78 7.08 -9.18
C GLU A 108 14.89 6.78 -10.40
N LEU A 109 13.99 7.70 -10.75
CA LEU A 109 13.19 7.60 -11.98
C LEU A 109 14.06 7.64 -13.23
N ALA A 110 15.06 8.53 -13.27
CA ALA A 110 16.01 8.61 -14.37
C ALA A 110 16.81 7.31 -14.50
N LYS A 111 17.33 6.80 -13.37
CA LYS A 111 18.04 5.52 -13.34
C LYS A 111 17.16 4.35 -13.78
N LEU A 112 15.92 4.29 -13.29
CA LEU A 112 14.95 3.27 -13.67
C LEU A 112 14.64 3.33 -15.17
N TYR A 113 14.47 4.53 -15.71
CA TYR A 113 14.26 4.74 -17.14
C TYR A 113 15.44 4.23 -17.97
N ASP A 114 16.67 4.57 -17.59
CA ASP A 114 17.88 4.12 -18.29
C ASP A 114 18.03 2.59 -18.26
N GLU A 115 17.84 1.97 -17.10
CA GLU A 115 17.88 0.50 -16.93
C GLU A 115 16.81 -0.21 -17.80
N ASN A 116 15.59 0.31 -17.82
CA ASN A 116 14.51 -0.26 -18.62
C ASN A 116 14.72 -0.01 -20.12
N LEU A 117 15.33 1.11 -20.51
CA LEU A 117 15.68 1.38 -21.90
C LEU A 117 16.76 0.41 -22.38
N GLU A 118 17.74 0.08 -21.55
CA GLU A 118 18.74 -0.96 -21.83
C GLU A 118 18.12 -2.34 -21.93
N LEU A 119 17.22 -2.69 -21.00
CA LEU A 119 16.45 -3.93 -21.05
C LEU A 119 15.66 -4.05 -22.36
N ALA A 120 14.91 -3.01 -22.74
CA ALA A 120 14.13 -2.99 -23.99
C ALA A 120 15.01 -3.19 -25.23
N LYS A 121 16.19 -2.54 -25.27
CA LYS A 121 17.18 -2.74 -26.34
C LYS A 121 17.67 -4.19 -26.40
N CYS A 122 18.06 -4.77 -25.27
CA CYS A 122 18.53 -6.14 -25.21
C CYS A 122 17.46 -7.13 -25.70
N LEU A 123 16.20 -6.98 -25.25
CA LEU A 123 15.10 -7.83 -25.69
C LEU A 123 14.86 -7.72 -27.20
N ARG A 124 14.99 -6.52 -27.78
CA ARG A 124 14.93 -6.32 -29.24
C ARG A 124 16.06 -7.00 -29.99
N GLU A 125 17.28 -7.00 -29.45
CA GLU A 125 18.41 -7.74 -30.01
C GLU A 125 18.19 -9.27 -29.97
N LYS A 126 17.45 -9.75 -28.96
CA LYS A 126 17.02 -11.16 -28.84
C LYS A 126 15.82 -11.51 -29.72
N GLY A 127 15.26 -10.55 -30.45
CA GLY A 127 14.17 -10.75 -31.40
C GLY A 127 12.77 -10.52 -30.85
N LEU A 128 12.63 -9.99 -29.63
CA LEU A 128 11.34 -9.62 -29.05
C LEU A 128 10.97 -8.19 -29.46
N ASN A 129 9.71 -7.98 -29.88
CA ASN A 129 9.23 -6.66 -30.27
C ASN A 129 8.62 -5.94 -29.05
N VAL A 130 9.47 -5.25 -28.29
CA VAL A 130 9.05 -4.42 -27.14
C VAL A 130 9.19 -2.93 -27.46
N PRO A 131 8.22 -2.08 -27.06
CA PRO A 131 8.35 -0.64 -27.16
C PRO A 131 9.38 -0.10 -26.15
N ASP A 132 9.97 1.06 -26.47
CA ASP A 132 10.83 1.75 -25.51
C ASP A 132 9.97 2.40 -24.40
N PRO A 133 10.46 2.44 -23.14
CA PRO A 133 9.77 3.12 -22.04
C PRO A 133 9.75 4.64 -22.25
N SER A 134 8.90 5.34 -21.49
CA SER A 134 8.84 6.80 -21.46
C SER A 134 9.21 7.34 -20.07
N GLN A 135 9.40 8.66 -19.93
CA GLN A 135 9.65 9.23 -18.60
C GLN A 135 8.41 9.16 -17.70
N GLN A 136 7.21 9.16 -18.30
CA GLN A 136 5.94 8.99 -17.60
C GLN A 136 5.69 7.53 -17.21
N GLU A 137 6.14 6.60 -18.06
CA GLU A 137 6.02 5.16 -17.86
C GLU A 137 7.42 4.53 -18.04
N PRO A 138 8.29 4.58 -17.02
CA PRO A 138 9.69 4.17 -17.13
C PRO A 138 9.87 2.64 -17.17
N LYS A 139 8.80 1.85 -17.02
CA LYS A 139 8.84 0.39 -17.05
C LYS A 139 8.60 -0.12 -18.47
N VAL A 140 9.32 -1.17 -18.88
CA VAL A 140 9.09 -1.83 -20.18
C VAL A 140 7.73 -2.53 -20.19
N ASP A 141 6.93 -2.30 -21.23
CA ASP A 141 5.70 -3.03 -21.49
C ASP A 141 5.98 -4.35 -22.23
N LEU A 142 5.70 -5.47 -21.57
CA LEU A 142 5.86 -6.83 -22.10
C LEU A 142 4.52 -7.46 -22.52
N SER A 143 3.40 -6.76 -22.34
CA SER A 143 2.05 -7.30 -22.58
C SER A 143 1.77 -7.58 -24.06
N GLY A 144 2.48 -6.89 -24.96
CA GLY A 144 2.36 -7.05 -26.41
C GLY A 144 3.12 -8.24 -27.02
N LEU A 145 3.87 -9.00 -26.22
CA LEU A 145 4.64 -10.15 -26.69
C LEU A 145 3.73 -11.33 -27.03
N LYS A 146 4.07 -12.05 -28.11
CA LYS A 146 3.30 -13.20 -28.61
C LYS A 146 3.80 -14.52 -28.04
N GLU A 147 5.04 -14.50 -27.58
CA GLU A 147 5.77 -15.62 -27.02
C GLU A 147 5.22 -15.96 -25.62
N SER A 148 5.38 -17.22 -25.20
CA SER A 148 4.91 -17.63 -23.88
C SER A 148 5.85 -17.10 -22.79
N LYS A 149 5.33 -16.98 -21.56
CA LYS A 149 6.13 -16.55 -20.41
C LYS A 149 7.37 -17.42 -20.21
N ASP A 150 7.26 -18.72 -20.45
CA ASP A 150 8.35 -19.68 -20.27
C ASP A 150 9.46 -19.49 -21.31
N ASP A 151 9.11 -19.02 -22.52
CA ASP A 151 10.07 -18.71 -23.58
C ASP A 151 10.76 -17.35 -23.35
N ILE A 152 10.03 -16.37 -22.79
CA ILE A 152 10.54 -15.01 -22.58
C ILE A 152 11.39 -14.91 -21.30
N MET A 153 11.05 -15.65 -20.24
CA MET A 153 11.77 -15.61 -18.96
C MET A 153 13.29 -15.77 -19.07
N PRO A 154 13.84 -16.76 -19.81
CA PRO A 154 15.30 -16.89 -19.94
C PRO A 154 15.94 -15.67 -20.64
N LEU A 155 15.25 -15.07 -21.62
CA LEU A 155 15.73 -13.87 -22.32
C LEU A 155 15.73 -12.66 -21.39
N LEU A 156 14.70 -12.50 -20.57
CA LEU A 156 14.63 -11.46 -19.54
C LEU A 156 15.79 -11.58 -18.54
N GLN A 157 16.05 -12.79 -18.05
CA GLN A 157 17.16 -13.05 -17.13
C GLN A 157 18.51 -12.76 -17.76
N GLU A 158 18.71 -13.13 -19.03
CA GLU A 158 19.94 -12.82 -19.77
C GLU A 158 20.13 -11.31 -19.95
N CYS A 159 19.03 -10.57 -20.15
CA CYS A 159 19.01 -9.11 -20.22
C CYS A 159 19.04 -8.43 -18.84
N GLY A 160 19.29 -9.16 -17.76
CA GLY A 160 19.48 -8.59 -16.42
C GLY A 160 18.20 -8.23 -15.66
N TRP A 161 17.03 -8.69 -16.12
CA TRP A 161 15.77 -8.49 -15.41
C TRP A 161 15.78 -9.20 -14.04
N GLN A 162 15.66 -8.44 -12.96
CA GLN A 162 15.56 -8.92 -11.59
C GLN A 162 14.07 -8.91 -11.20
N LYS A 163 13.51 -10.08 -10.87
CA LYS A 163 12.10 -10.24 -10.47
C LYS A 163 11.91 -10.01 -8.98
#